data_AF-A0A5C5WMG3-F1
#
_entry.id   AF-A0A5C5WMG3-F1
#
_cell.length_a   1.000
_cell.length_b   1.000
_cell.length_c   1.000
_cell.angle_alpha   90.00
_cell.angle_beta   90.00
_cell.angle_gamma   90.00
#
_symmetry.space_group_name_H-M   'P 1'
#
loop_
_entity.id
_entity.type
_entity.pdbx_description
1 polymer ?
#
loop_
_entity_poly.entity_id
_entity_poly.type
_entity_poly.pdbx_seq_one_letter_code
_entity_poly.pdbx_strand_id
1 'polypeptide(L)'
;MQFGERVRVLRVQQAMTQQDLADCMGVSVSYISKVENGKLHFGDYPSEKFIHKLASEMKADEDELLLLADKVPASMRRRIRQRPDLFRRIARMDKQALDALEASIVKG
;
A
#
# COMPACT_ATOMS: atom_id res chain seq x y z
N MET A 1 1.97 -8.54 6.88
CA MET A 1 3.02 -7.50 6.82
C MET A 1 2.33 -6.16 6.89
N GLN A 2 2.84 -5.23 7.69
CA GLN A 2 2.30 -3.86 7.79
C GLN A 2 3.04 -2.89 6.85
N PHE A 3 2.45 -1.73 6.53
CA PHE A 3 3.06 -0.72 5.66
C PHE A 3 4.49 -0.34 6.10
N GLY A 4 4.67 0.06 7.37
CA GLY A 4 5.97 0.50 7.90
C GLY A 4 7.05 -0.58 7.80
N GLU A 5 6.68 -1.84 8.06
CA GLU A 5 7.57 -2.99 7.89
C GLU A 5 8.00 -3.15 6.44
N ARG A 6 7.07 -3.00 5.49
CA ARG A 6 7.37 -3.06 4.05
C ARG A 6 8.34 -1.96 3.62
N VAL A 7 8.14 -0.72 4.09
CA VAL A 7 9.05 0.41 3.84
C VAL A 7 10.45 0.09 4.33
N ARG A 8 10.57 -0.44 5.55
CA ARG A 8 11.87 -0.83 6.11
C ARG A 8 12.56 -1.91 5.29
N VAL A 9 11.80 -2.92 4.84
CA VAL A 9 12.33 -3.98 3.95
C VAL A 9 12.88 -3.38 2.66
N LEU A 10 12.09 -2.55 1.97
CA LEU A 10 12.52 -1.89 0.74
C LEU A 10 13.80 -1.06 0.96
N ARG A 11 13.89 -0.35 2.09
CA ARG A 11 15.03 0.51 2.40
C ARG A 11 16.30 -0.29 2.58
N VAL A 12 16.22 -1.35 3.38
CA VAL A 12 17.36 -2.25 3.66
C VAL A 12 17.77 -3.00 2.39
N GLN A 13 16.84 -3.39 1.52
CA GLN A 13 17.14 -4.01 0.23
C GLN A 13 17.96 -3.12 -0.70
N GLN A 14 17.84 -1.79 -0.56
CA GLN A 14 18.65 -0.82 -1.28
C GLN A 14 19.89 -0.34 -0.51
N ALA A 15 20.23 -0.99 0.61
CA ALA A 15 21.35 -0.64 1.49
C ALA A 15 21.30 0.82 2.02
N MET A 16 20.11 1.39 2.14
CA MET A 16 19.92 2.77 2.61
C MET A 16 19.77 2.83 4.14
N THR A 17 20.35 3.84 4.77
CA THR A 17 20.02 4.24 6.15
C THR A 17 18.69 5.00 6.18
N GLN A 18 18.11 5.20 7.37
CA GLN A 18 16.91 6.05 7.50
C GLN A 18 17.18 7.50 7.08
N GLN A 19 18.42 7.97 7.25
CA GLN A 19 18.83 9.31 6.81
C GLN A 19 18.86 9.37 5.27
N ASP A 20 19.44 8.38 4.61
CA ASP A 20 19.47 8.33 3.13
C ASP A 20 18.06 8.34 2.53
N LEU A 21 17.14 7.57 3.12
CA LEU A 21 15.74 7.56 2.67
C LEU A 21 15.05 8.90 2.95
N ALA A 22 15.35 9.53 4.09
CA ALA A 22 14.79 10.83 4.43
C ALA A 22 15.24 11.91 3.43
N ASP A 23 16.53 11.92 3.07
CA ASP A 23 17.12 12.86 2.11
C ASP A 23 16.54 12.64 0.70
N CYS A 24 16.47 11.39 0.25
CA CYS A 24 15.82 11.01 -1.02
C CYS A 24 14.33 11.44 -1.06
N MET A 25 13.60 11.20 0.04
CA MET A 25 12.19 11.54 0.14
C MET A 25 11.94 13.04 0.39
N GLY A 26 12.96 13.81 0.79
CA GLY A 26 12.83 15.22 1.13
C GLY A 26 12.01 15.45 2.40
N VAL A 27 12.18 14.57 3.39
CA VAL A 27 11.46 14.60 4.68
C VAL A 27 12.47 14.44 5.83
N SER A 28 12.02 14.56 7.09
CA SER A 28 12.91 14.35 8.22
C SER A 28 13.16 12.86 8.49
N VAL A 29 14.35 12.52 9.00
CA VAL A 29 14.66 11.16 9.48
C VAL A 29 13.70 10.68 10.57
N SER A 30 13.24 11.60 11.42
CA SER A 30 12.20 11.32 12.43
C SER A 30 10.89 10.88 11.79
N TYR A 31 10.50 11.49 10.66
CA TYR A 31 9.31 11.08 9.92
C TYR A 31 9.46 9.67 9.34
N ILE A 32 10.60 9.35 8.70
CA ILE A 32 10.88 7.99 8.21
C ILE A 32 10.83 6.97 9.35
N SER A 33 11.43 7.28 10.50
CA SER A 33 11.36 6.42 11.68
C SER A 33 9.92 6.20 12.17
N LYS A 34 9.09 7.26 12.20
CA LYS A 34 7.66 7.12 12.55
C LYS A 34 6.90 6.26 11.54
N VAL A 35 7.17 6.43 10.24
CA VAL A 35 6.57 5.63 9.17
C VAL A 35 6.92 4.15 9.35
N GLU A 36 8.19 3.81 9.50
CA GLU A 36 8.64 2.42 9.62
C GLU A 36 8.12 1.72 10.89
N ASN A 37 7.86 2.49 11.94
CA ASN A 37 7.35 1.97 13.21
C ASN A 37 5.82 2.05 13.34
N GLY A 38 5.09 2.53 12.32
CA GLY A 38 3.63 2.69 12.38
C GLY A 38 3.16 3.69 13.44
N LYS A 39 3.93 4.76 13.69
CA LYS A 39 3.68 5.77 14.75
C LYS A 39 3.30 7.14 14.18
N LEU A 40 2.50 7.18 13.13
CA LEU A 40 2.01 8.44 12.57
C LEU A 40 0.83 8.95 13.41
N HIS A 41 0.90 10.22 13.84
CA HIS A 41 -0.06 10.82 14.78
C HIS A 41 -1.43 11.16 14.15
N PHE A 42 -1.55 11.13 12.82
CA PHE A 42 -2.75 11.53 12.08
C PHE A 42 -3.02 10.51 10.99
N GLY A 43 -3.86 9.51 11.30
CA GLY A 43 -4.03 8.32 10.48
C GLY A 43 -2.77 7.45 10.56
N ASP A 44 -2.94 6.15 10.73
CA ASP A 44 -1.80 5.23 10.93
C ASP A 44 -0.84 5.17 9.71
N TYR A 45 -1.15 5.89 8.62
CA TYR A 45 -0.49 5.82 7.32
C TYR A 45 -0.17 7.20 6.70
N PRO A 46 0.90 7.31 5.89
CA PRO A 46 1.27 8.57 5.24
C PRO A 46 0.31 8.95 4.09
N SER A 47 0.48 10.15 3.54
CA SER A 47 -0.32 10.63 2.40
C SER A 47 -0.11 9.78 1.13
N GLU A 48 -1.10 9.74 0.22
CA GLU A 48 -0.94 9.10 -1.11
C GLU A 48 0.28 9.68 -1.84
N LYS A 49 0.47 10.99 -1.80
CA LYS A 49 1.63 11.65 -2.42
C LYS A 49 2.96 11.09 -1.92
N PHE A 50 3.07 10.82 -0.62
CA PHE A 50 4.26 10.19 -0.06
C PHE A 50 4.43 8.76 -0.58
N ILE A 51 3.34 7.98 -0.63
CA ILE A 51 3.35 6.59 -1.09
C ILE A 51 3.75 6.50 -2.57
N HIS A 52 3.19 7.36 -3.44
CA HIS A 52 3.57 7.45 -4.85
C HIS A 52 5.06 7.74 -5.03
N LYS A 53 5.58 8.73 -4.29
CA LYS A 53 7.00 9.05 -4.33
C LYS A 53 7.84 7.87 -3.83
N LEU A 54 7.44 7.25 -2.73
CA LEU A 54 8.13 6.10 -2.15
C LEU A 54 8.20 4.95 -3.15
N ALA A 55 7.08 4.60 -3.79
CA ALA A 55 7.04 3.54 -4.80
C ALA A 55 8.02 3.83 -5.96
N SER A 56 8.05 5.08 -6.44
CA SER A 56 8.96 5.53 -7.50
C SER A 56 10.43 5.43 -7.09
N GLU A 57 10.82 6.06 -5.97
CA GLU A 57 12.21 6.08 -5.49
C GLU A 57 12.69 4.67 -5.14
N MET A 58 11.81 3.85 -4.56
CA MET A 58 12.13 2.50 -4.12
C MET A 58 11.95 1.43 -5.20
N LYS A 59 11.50 1.80 -6.41
CA LYS A 59 11.12 0.87 -7.49
C LYS A 59 10.22 -0.27 -7.00
N ALA A 60 9.25 0.08 -6.16
CA ALA A 60 8.34 -0.86 -5.52
C ALA A 60 6.96 -0.86 -6.19
N ASP A 61 6.15 -1.87 -5.89
CA ASP A 61 4.76 -1.93 -6.32
C ASP A 61 3.94 -0.88 -5.56
N GLU A 62 3.45 0.13 -6.29
CA GLU A 62 2.65 1.21 -5.74
C GLU A 62 1.29 0.72 -5.23
N ASP A 63 0.64 -0.20 -5.97
CA ASP A 63 -0.68 -0.71 -5.61
C ASP A 63 -0.56 -1.55 -4.31
N GLU A 64 0.51 -2.33 -4.17
CA GLU A 64 0.86 -3.02 -2.90
C GLU A 64 0.97 -2.02 -1.74
N LEU A 65 1.77 -0.97 -1.90
CA LEU A 65 2.02 0.02 -0.84
C LEU A 65 0.77 0.81 -0.47
N LEU A 66 -0.09 1.15 -1.44
CA LEU A 66 -1.37 1.80 -1.18
C LEU A 66 -2.32 0.89 -0.38
N LEU A 67 -2.44 -0.39 -0.77
CA LEU A 67 -3.29 -1.34 -0.07
C LEU A 67 -2.81 -1.60 1.37
N LEU A 68 -1.50 -1.73 1.58
CA LEU A 68 -0.91 -1.83 2.92
C LEU A 68 -1.16 -0.60 3.79
N ALA A 69 -1.39 0.55 3.17
CA ALA A 69 -1.73 1.82 3.80
C ALA A 69 -3.25 2.07 3.94
N ASP A 70 -4.07 1.04 3.74
CA ASP A 70 -5.54 1.11 3.72
C ASP A 70 -6.09 2.11 2.68
N LYS A 71 -5.43 2.20 1.52
CA LYS A 71 -5.81 3.05 0.40
C LYS A 71 -6.09 2.21 -0.83
N VAL A 72 -7.24 2.47 -1.47
CA VAL A 72 -7.63 1.73 -2.67
C VAL A 72 -6.95 2.34 -3.91
N PRO A 73 -6.14 1.58 -4.67
CA PRO A 73 -5.51 2.05 -5.89
C PRO A 73 -6.48 2.66 -6.90
N ALA A 74 -6.00 3.61 -7.70
CA ALA A 74 -6.84 4.31 -8.69
C ALA A 74 -7.41 3.34 -9.74
N SER A 75 -6.63 2.34 -10.14
CA SER A 75 -7.01 1.23 -11.02
C SER A 75 -8.26 0.50 -10.51
N MET A 76 -8.26 0.14 -9.22
CA MET A 76 -9.36 -0.53 -8.54
C MET A 76 -10.57 0.39 -8.33
N ARG A 77 -10.34 1.63 -7.87
CA ARG A 77 -11.41 2.65 -7.73
C ARG A 77 -12.16 2.84 -9.06
N ARG A 78 -11.45 2.86 -10.19
CA ARG A 78 -12.07 2.94 -11.52
C ARG A 78 -12.95 1.73 -11.81
N ARG A 79 -12.50 0.50 -11.51
CA ARG A 79 -13.31 -0.71 -11.70
C ARG A 79 -14.56 -0.72 -10.81
N ILE A 80 -14.43 -0.31 -9.55
CA ILE A 80 -15.56 -0.20 -8.62
C ILE A 80 -16.60 0.80 -9.15
N ARG A 81 -16.16 1.99 -9.63
CA ARG A 81 -17.06 2.99 -10.23
C ARG A 81 -17.74 2.50 -11.51
N GLN A 82 -17.05 1.71 -12.33
CA GLN A 82 -17.59 1.17 -13.58
C GLN A 82 -18.67 0.09 -13.34
N ARG A 83 -18.58 -0.67 -12.24
CA ARG A 83 -19.48 -1.80 -11.95
C ARG A 83 -19.89 -1.86 -10.47
N PRO A 84 -20.54 -0.82 -9.94
CA PRO A 84 -20.78 -0.70 -8.49
C PRO A 84 -21.60 -1.86 -7.93
N ASP A 85 -22.62 -2.34 -8.65
CA ASP A 85 -23.48 -3.43 -8.15
C ASP A 85 -22.78 -4.78 -8.11
N LEU A 86 -21.84 -5.02 -9.04
CA LEU A 86 -20.99 -6.22 -8.99
C LEU A 86 -20.15 -6.22 -7.72
N PHE A 87 -19.42 -5.13 -7.45
CA PHE A 87 -18.56 -5.04 -6.27
C PHE A 87 -19.37 -5.01 -4.96
N ARG A 88 -20.58 -4.45 -4.94
CA ARG A 88 -21.49 -4.57 -3.78
C ARG A 88 -21.91 -6.02 -3.50
N ARG A 89 -22.14 -6.83 -4.55
CA ARG A 89 -22.44 -8.24 -4.39
C ARG A 89 -21.23 -9.01 -3.87
N ILE A 90 -20.05 -8.77 -4.45
CA ILE A 90 -18.77 -9.35 -4.00
C ILE A 90 -18.53 -9.02 -2.52
N ALA A 91 -18.71 -7.76 -2.11
CA ALA A 91 -18.50 -7.32 -0.73
C ALA A 91 -19.46 -7.95 0.30
N ARG A 92 -20.55 -8.58 -0.14
CA ARG A 92 -21.53 -9.29 0.72
C ARG A 92 -21.34 -10.81 0.71
N MET A 93 -20.45 -11.33 -0.12
CA MET A 93 -20.15 -12.76 -0.17
C MET A 93 -19.50 -13.20 1.15
N ASP A 94 -19.81 -14.41 1.58
CA ASP A 94 -19.07 -15.06 2.66
C ASP A 94 -17.68 -15.51 2.17
N LYS A 95 -16.87 -15.97 3.11
CA LYS A 95 -15.52 -16.44 2.83
C LYS A 95 -15.49 -17.56 1.78
N GLN A 96 -16.40 -18.53 1.87
CA GLN A 96 -16.41 -19.69 0.97
C GLN A 96 -16.73 -19.27 -0.48
N ALA A 97 -17.69 -18.37 -0.65
CA ALA A 97 -18.03 -17.83 -1.96
C ALA A 97 -16.89 -16.97 -2.54
N LEU A 98 -16.18 -16.20 -1.72
CA LEU A 98 -14.99 -15.44 -2.15
C LEU A 98 -13.85 -16.36 -2.58
N ASP A 99 -13.53 -17.39 -1.80
CA ASP A 99 -12.48 -18.37 -2.13
C ASP A 99 -12.80 -19.09 -3.46
N ALA A 100 -14.07 -19.44 -3.70
CA ALA A 100 -14.51 -20.05 -4.95
C ALA A 100 -14.41 -19.09 -6.15
N LEU A 101 -14.76 -17.81 -5.97
CA LEU A 101 -14.62 -16.77 -7.00
C LEU A 101 -13.15 -16.57 -7.36
N GLU A 102 -12.27 -16.45 -6.37
CA GLU A 102 -10.82 -16.32 -6.57
C GLU A 102 -10.26 -17.49 -7.39
N ALA A 103 -10.59 -18.72 -7.01
CA ALA A 103 -10.14 -19.92 -7.72
C ALA A 103 -10.61 -19.98 -9.19
N SER A 104 -11.75 -19.36 -9.52
CA SER A 104 -12.27 -19.30 -10.89
C SER A 104 -11.56 -18.29 -11.78
N ILE A 105 -10.97 -17.24 -11.21
CA ILE A 105 -10.33 -16.14 -11.95
C ILE A 105 -8.82 -16.37 -12.11
N VAL A 106 -8.17 -17.00 -11.12
CA VAL A 106 -6.71 -17.25 -11.13
C VAL A 106 -6.30 -18.40 -12.07
N LYS A 107 -7.23 -19.29 -12.42
CA LYS A 107 -7.00 -20.42 -13.35
C LYS A 107 -7.17 -20.06 -14.83
N GLY A 108 -7.48 -18.81 -15.16
CA GLY A 108 -7.72 -18.32 -16.51
C GLY A 108 -6.56 -17.54 -17.11
#